data_AF-A0A932X035-F1
#
_entry.id   AF-A0A932X035-F1
#
_cell.length_a   1.000
_cell.length_b   1.000
_cell.length_c   1.000
_cell.angle_alpha   90.00
_cell.angle_beta   90.00
_cell.angle_gamma   90.00
#
_symmetry.space_group_name_H-M   'P 1'
#
loop_
_entity.id
_entity.type
_entity.pdbx_description
1 polymer ?
#
loop_
_entity_poly.entity_id
_entity_poly.type
_entity_poly.pdbx_seq_one_letter_code
_entity_poly.pdbx_strand_id
1 'polypeptide(L)'
;MHAQTLDHLTPHATRRMQQRTISHAALDAVLRWGARIEQNGATVFFLGRRHLPAALAPADAARLEGTVAVVARDGAVLTTFRCRRLPSVMRRRRPRRSS
;
A
#
# COMPACT_ATOMS: atom_id res chain seq x y z
N MET A 1 17.29 7.14 -12.16
CA MET A 1 16.03 6.38 -12.23
C MET A 1 16.20 5.13 -11.34
N HIS A 2 15.64 5.12 -10.12
CA HIS A 2 15.74 3.94 -9.25
C HIS A 2 14.40 3.20 -9.26
N ALA A 3 14.35 2.10 -10.00
CA ALA A 3 13.30 1.10 -9.86
C ALA A 3 13.48 0.44 -8.49
N GLN A 4 12.52 0.64 -7.58
CA GLN A 4 12.47 -0.10 -6.33
C GLN A 4 11.92 -1.49 -6.64
N THR A 5 12.80 -2.44 -6.92
CA THR A 5 12.45 -3.85 -7.03
C THR A 5 12.22 -4.40 -5.61
N LEU A 6 11.10 -5.09 -5.41
CA LEU A 6 10.65 -5.74 -4.17
C LEU A 6 11.51 -6.98 -3.81
N ASP A 7 12.83 -6.88 -3.85
CA ASP A 7 13.72 -8.05 -3.81
C ASP A 7 14.10 -8.54 -2.40
N HIS A 8 13.65 -7.89 -1.32
CA HIS A 8 13.98 -8.30 0.05
C HIS A 8 12.75 -8.39 0.96
N LEU A 9 11.90 -9.38 0.68
CA LEU A 9 10.94 -9.88 1.67
C LEU A 9 11.69 -10.73 2.71
N THR A 10 11.89 -10.18 3.91
CA THR A 10 12.49 -10.94 5.00
C THR A 10 11.63 -12.15 5.37
N PRO A 11 12.20 -13.25 5.92
CA PRO A 11 11.43 -14.40 6.39
C PRO A 11 10.37 -14.01 7.42
N HIS A 12 10.67 -12.97 8.23
CA HIS A 12 9.74 -12.37 9.18
C HIS A 12 8.56 -11.67 8.50
N ALA A 13 8.82 -10.90 7.43
CA ALA A 13 7.76 -10.26 6.64
C ALA A 13 6.86 -11.30 5.95
N THR A 14 7.45 -12.34 5.36
CA THR A 14 6.72 -13.44 4.70
C THR A 14 5.82 -14.21 5.68
N ARG A 15 6.36 -14.58 6.84
CA ARG A 15 5.61 -15.30 7.88
C ARG A 15 4.49 -14.46 8.49
N ARG A 16 4.72 -13.15 8.67
CA ARG A 16 3.67 -12.21 9.12
C ARG A 16 2.61 -11.93 8.06
N MET A 17 2.96 -11.97 6.78
CA MET A 17 2.02 -11.82 5.67
C MET A 17 1.10 -13.04 5.55
N GLN A 18 1.66 -14.24 5.65
CA GLN A 18 0.91 -15.50 5.65
C GLN A 18 -0.04 -15.63 6.84
N GLN A 19 0.41 -15.23 8.05
CA GLN A 19 -0.41 -15.27 9.26
C GLN A 19 -1.58 -14.28 9.28
N ARG A 20 -1.67 -13.35 8.32
CA ARG A 20 -2.70 -12.30 8.29
C ARG A 20 -3.53 -12.27 7.00
N THR A 21 -3.42 -13.30 6.14
CA THR A 21 -4.15 -13.40 4.87
C THR A 21 -3.96 -12.17 3.98
N ILE A 22 -2.71 -11.71 3.88
CA ILE A 22 -2.34 -10.56 3.04
C ILE A 22 -2.05 -11.09 1.64
N SER A 23 -2.87 -10.75 0.65
CA SER A 23 -2.59 -11.16 -0.72
C SER A 23 -1.45 -10.31 -1.28
N HIS A 24 -0.46 -10.98 -1.89
CA HIS A 24 0.63 -10.29 -2.61
C HIS A 24 0.08 -9.30 -3.65
N ALA A 25 -1.03 -9.65 -4.29
CA ALA A 25 -1.72 -8.78 -5.24
C ALA A 25 -2.22 -7.46 -4.62
N ALA A 26 -2.73 -7.48 -3.38
CA ALA A 26 -3.18 -6.26 -2.71
C ALA A 26 -2.00 -5.37 -2.29
N LEU A 27 -0.88 -5.98 -1.86
CA LEU A 27 0.34 -5.27 -1.54
C LEU A 27 0.96 -4.63 -2.80
N ASP A 28 1.07 -5.36 -3.91
CA ASP A 28 1.60 -4.80 -5.17
C ASP A 28 0.71 -3.66 -5.67
N ALA A 29 -0.62 -3.84 -5.65
CA ALA A 29 -1.56 -2.82 -6.07
C ALA A 29 -1.47 -1.53 -5.25
N VAL A 30 -1.35 -1.62 -3.92
CA VAL A 30 -1.26 -0.43 -3.06
C VAL A 30 0.08 0.26 -3.16
N LEU A 31 1.18 -0.46 -3.38
CA LEU A 31 2.50 0.14 -3.60
C LEU A 31 2.58 0.81 -4.98
N ARG A 32 1.94 0.23 -5.99
CA ARG A 32 1.96 0.73 -7.38
C ARG A 32 1.03 1.91 -7.61
N TRP A 33 -0.22 1.81 -7.14
CA TRP A 33 -1.26 2.80 -7.43
C TRP A 33 -1.68 3.61 -6.20
N GLY A 34 -1.31 3.20 -5.00
CA GLY A 34 -1.73 3.88 -3.78
C GLY A 34 -1.11 5.27 -3.61
N ALA A 35 -1.84 6.14 -2.92
CA ALA A 35 -1.32 7.42 -2.48
C ALA A 35 -0.28 7.22 -1.37
N ARG A 36 0.92 7.75 -1.57
CA ARG A 36 2.02 7.72 -0.61
C ARG A 36 1.93 8.87 0.41
N ILE A 37 2.05 8.55 1.70
CA ILE A 37 1.97 9.47 2.83
C ILE A 37 3.14 9.17 3.78
N GLU A 38 4.03 10.14 4.00
CA GLU A 38 5.08 10.00 5.00
C GLU A 38 4.56 10.37 6.39
N GLN A 39 4.64 9.46 7.35
CA GLN A 39 4.17 9.67 8.72
C GLN A 39 5.05 8.95 9.74
N ASN A 40 5.52 9.66 10.77
CA ASN A 40 6.27 9.12 11.92
C ASN A 40 7.46 8.22 11.54
N GLY A 41 8.19 8.54 10.45
CA GLY A 41 9.33 7.75 9.99
C GLY A 41 8.95 6.47 9.22
N ALA A 42 7.68 6.30 8.88
CA ALA A 42 7.18 5.26 7.99
C ALA A 42 6.45 5.88 6.79
N THR A 43 6.36 5.11 5.71
CA THR A 43 5.62 5.44 4.51
C THR A 43 4.32 4.65 4.48
N VAL A 44 3.20 5.35 4.49
CA VAL A 44 1.86 4.79 4.40
C VAL A 44 1.36 4.93 2.96
N PHE A 45 0.99 3.83 2.34
CA PHE A 45 0.35 3.77 1.04
C PHE A 45 -1.13 3.48 1.22
N PHE A 46 -1.99 4.24 0.54
CA PHE A 46 -3.43 4.01 0.56
C PHE A 46 -4.04 3.96 -0.83
N LEU A 47 -4.71 2.84 -1.11
CA LEU A 47 -5.38 2.59 -2.37
C LEU A 47 -6.86 2.95 -2.26
N GLY A 48 -7.19 4.18 -2.63
CA GLY A 48 -8.59 4.62 -2.75
C GLY A 48 -9.17 4.29 -4.13
N ARG A 49 -10.51 4.26 -4.23
CA ARG A 49 -11.24 3.97 -5.49
C ARG A 49 -10.74 4.75 -6.71
N ARG A 50 -10.44 6.05 -6.53
CA ARG A 50 -9.96 6.94 -7.59
C ARG A 50 -8.58 6.58 -8.17
N HIS A 51 -7.82 5.75 -7.47
CA HIS A 51 -6.47 5.34 -7.86
C HIS A 51 -6.46 3.96 -8.52
N LEU A 52 -7.57 3.23 -8.47
CA LEU A 52 -7.67 1.94 -9.14
C LEU A 52 -7.74 2.12 -10.66
N PRO A 53 -7.10 1.22 -11.43
CA PRO A 53 -7.22 1.24 -12.89
C PRO A 53 -8.67 1.04 -13.34
N ALA A 54 -9.10 1.81 -14.35
CA ALA A 54 -10.46 1.68 -14.91
C ALA A 54 -10.69 0.32 -15.60
N ALA A 55 -9.62 -0.34 -16.05
CA ALA A 55 -9.67 -1.66 -16.68
C ALA A 55 -9.84 -2.82 -15.70
N LEU A 56 -9.81 -2.56 -14.39
CA LEU A 56 -9.92 -3.60 -13.37
C LEU A 56 -11.37 -4.08 -13.23
N ALA A 57 -11.58 -5.39 -13.10
CA ALA A 57 -12.91 -5.93 -12.90
C ALA A 57 -13.55 -5.35 -11.61
N PRO A 58 -14.87 -5.08 -11.58
CA PRO A 58 -15.54 -4.47 -10.42
C PRO A 58 -15.34 -5.25 -9.11
N ALA A 59 -15.30 -6.58 -9.19
CA ALA A 59 -15.07 -7.45 -8.04
C ALA A 59 -13.65 -7.27 -7.47
N ASP A 60 -12.64 -7.17 -8.34
CA ASP A 60 -11.25 -6.95 -7.92
C ASP A 60 -11.04 -5.53 -7.42
N ALA A 61 -11.68 -4.55 -8.05
CA ALA A 61 -11.69 -3.17 -7.60
C ALA A 61 -12.24 -3.06 -6.17
N ALA A 62 -13.36 -3.73 -5.88
CA ALA A 62 -13.93 -3.77 -4.54
C ALA A 62 -13.02 -4.49 -3.52
N ARG A 63 -12.25 -5.51 -3.95
CA ARG A 63 -11.29 -6.21 -3.07
C ARG A 63 -10.08 -5.36 -2.72
N LEU A 64 -9.61 -4.57 -3.68
CA LEU A 64 -8.42 -3.72 -3.56
C LEU A 64 -8.71 -2.34 -2.94
N GLU A 65 -9.92 -1.83 -3.12
CA GLU A 65 -10.36 -0.54 -2.57
C GLU A 65 -10.20 -0.51 -1.04
N GLY A 66 -9.58 0.57 -0.54
CA GLY A 66 -9.36 0.78 0.89
C GLY A 66 -8.14 0.05 1.44
N THR A 67 -7.33 -0.60 0.60
CA THR A 67 -6.08 -1.23 1.05
C THR A 67 -5.09 -0.17 1.52
N VAL A 68 -4.52 -0.38 2.70
CA VAL A 68 -3.45 0.41 3.30
C VAL A 68 -2.24 -0.49 3.49
N ALA A 69 -1.06 -0.01 3.11
CA ALA A 69 0.21 -0.61 3.49
C ALA A 69 1.06 0.41 4.24
N VAL A 70 1.67 -0.01 5.35
CA VAL A 70 2.64 0.79 6.10
C VAL A 70 3.99 0.13 5.89
N VAL A 71 4.93 0.91 5.40
CA VAL A 71 6.29 0.50 5.04
C VAL A 71 7.27 1.29 5.89
N ALA A 72 8.22 0.63 6.52
CA ALA A 72 9.30 1.27 7.25
C ALA A 72 10.29 1.95 6.29
N ARG A 73 11.17 2.80 6.84
CA ARG A 73 12.20 3.52 6.06
C ARG A 73 13.16 2.60 5.31
N ASP A 74 13.38 1.39 5.81
CA ASP A 74 14.22 0.35 5.22
C ASP A 74 13.49 -0.46 4.13
N GLY A 75 12.23 -0.15 3.83
CA GLY A 75 11.41 -0.86 2.86
C GLY A 75 10.63 -2.05 3.43
N ALA A 76 10.77 -2.34 4.73
CA ALA A 76 10.03 -3.45 5.34
C ALA A 76 8.54 -3.12 5.49
N VAL A 77 7.66 -3.99 4.99
CA VAL A 77 6.21 -3.84 5.19
C VAL A 77 5.87 -4.15 6.65
N LEU A 78 5.53 -3.12 7.42
CA LEU A 78 5.19 -3.22 8.84
C LEU A 78 3.80 -3.83 9.03
N THR A 79 2.83 -3.33 8.27
CA THR A 79 1.45 -3.80 8.33
C THR A 79 0.70 -3.48 7.04
N THR A 80 -0.29 -4.30 6.71
CA THR A 80 -1.29 -3.97 5.70
C THR A 80 -2.67 -4.25 6.26
N PHE A 81 -3.62 -3.38 6.00
CA PHE A 81 -5.00 -3.56 6.43
C PHE A 81 -5.95 -2.92 5.43
N ARG A 82 -7.25 -3.19 5.54
CA ARG A 82 -8.27 -2.52 4.73
C ARG A 82 -9.08 -1.58 5.59
N CYS A 83 -9.24 -0.35 5.12
CA CYS A 83 -10.13 0.62 5.70
C CYS A 83 -10.78 1.47 4.61
N ARG A 84 -12.11 1.64 4.72
CA ARG A 84 -12.91 2.37 3.73
C ARG A 84 -12.56 3.86 3.66
N ARG A 85 -11.99 4.42 4.73
CA ARG A 85 -11.48 5.80 4.80
C ARG A 85 -10.22 5.86 5.64
N LEU A 86 -9.13 6.41 5.10
CA LEU A 86 -8.00 6.82 5.93
C LEU A 86 -8.48 7.81 7.00
N PRO A 87 -8.06 7.64 8.27
CA PRO A 87 -8.25 8.64 9.30
C PRO A 87 -7.78 10.01 8.82
N SER A 88 -8.52 11.08 9.13
CA SER A 88 -8.19 12.45 8.67
C SER A 88 -6.77 12.89 9.07
N VAL A 89 -6.22 12.32 10.14
CA VAL A 89 -4.83 12.51 10.58
C VAL A 89 -3.80 11.98 9.57
N MET A 90 -4.14 10.97 8.77
CA MET A 90 -3.30 10.41 7.70
C MET A 90 -3.57 11.08 6.34
N ARG A 91 -4.64 11.89 6.20
CA ARG A 91 -4.97 12.60 4.94
C ARG A 91 -4.04 13.79 4.65
N ARG A 92 -3.13 14.15 5.56
CA ARG A 92 -2.22 15.28 5.39
C ARG A 92 -0.94 14.88 4.67
N ARG A 93 -1.01 14.84 3.34
CA ARG A 93 -0.06 15.47 2.41
C ARG A 93 -0.47 15.13 0.98
N ARG A 94 -0.54 16.15 0.12
CA ARG A 94 -0.75 16.00 -1.32
C ARG A 94 0.23 14.96 -1.87
N PRO A 95 -0.19 14.10 -2.82
CA PRO A 95 0.76 13.30 -3.57
C PRO A 95 1.74 14.27 -4.25
N ARG A 96 3.03 14.15 -3.94
CA ARG A 96 4.07 14.73 -4.79
C ARG A 96 4.04 13.92 -6.08
N ARG A 97 3.43 14.49 -7.13
CA ARG A 97 3.70 14.08 -8.50
C ARG A 97 5.17 14.40 -8.75
N SER A 98 6.02 13.38 -8.69
CA SER A 98 7.33 13.44 -9.32
C SER A 98 7.11 13.22 -10.83
N SER A 99 7.76 14.06 -11.62
CA SER A 99 7.72 14.23 -13.08
C SER A 99 7.59 12.96 -13.92
#